data_AF-A0A7U2F0R6-F1
#
_entry.id   AF-A0A7U2F0R6-F1
#
_cell.length_a   1.000
_cell.length_b   1.000
_cell.length_c   1.000
_cell.angle_alpha   90.00
_cell.angle_beta   90.00
_cell.angle_gamma   90.00
#
_symmetry.space_group_name_H-M   'P 1'
#
loop_
_entity.id
_entity.type
_entity.pdbx_description
1 polymer ?
#
loop_
_entity_poly.entity_id
_entity_poly.type
_entity_poly.pdbx_seq_one_letter_code
_entity_poly.pdbx_strand_id
1 'polypeptide(L)'
;MSGTGDQWTPYFEFPLVLKALPAGDADEEISMPWFHTTDQKLMHYNMHNFLVSIVAYAVVPEPDVLEIWRGAFVQHALDSRSGQVDDQYNSNLGQVAYDNMTLHKSDTELLASFAFKDGPFAQRVVVRHLSGSLPSRTYPIRRALLVPLGPFIAIPFIIINEFIEALGAILSYTLVLVSLLAALAGYRKFRISRWRQSDSRSRSMNIWGPTGPVEPTKQRDWLNEEKDIGLQRPKTMRVGRSWRN
;
A
#
# COMPACT_ATOMS: atom_id res chain seq x y z
N MET A 1 41.40 29.64 -36.51
CA MET A 1 40.97 31.04 -36.42
C MET A 1 41.98 31.77 -35.56
N SER A 2 42.77 32.67 -36.15
CA SER A 2 43.76 33.49 -35.45
C SER A 2 43.08 34.75 -34.94
N GLY A 3 42.73 34.77 -33.65
CA GLY A 3 42.24 35.94 -32.94
C GLY A 3 43.25 36.34 -31.88
N THR A 4 43.82 37.53 -32.05
CA THR A 4 44.68 38.23 -31.10
C THR A 4 43.93 38.56 -29.82
N GLY A 5 44.33 37.99 -28.68
CA GLY A 5 44.06 38.56 -27.34
C GLY A 5 42.60 38.80 -26.92
N ASP A 6 41.62 38.20 -27.58
CA ASP A 6 40.20 38.38 -27.24
C ASP A 6 39.80 37.49 -26.07
N GLN A 7 39.18 38.09 -25.05
CA GLN A 7 38.56 37.37 -23.94
C GLN A 7 37.54 36.37 -24.49
N TRP A 8 37.80 35.08 -24.31
CA TRP A 8 36.87 34.03 -24.69
C TRP A 8 35.64 34.09 -23.77
N THR A 9 34.45 34.06 -24.36
CA THR A 9 33.19 34.01 -23.62
C THR A 9 32.61 32.61 -23.72
N PRO A 10 32.24 31.98 -22.58
CA PRO A 10 31.61 30.68 -22.57
C PRO A 10 30.37 30.64 -23.46
N TYR A 11 30.33 29.68 -24.37
CA TYR A 11 29.20 29.45 -25.27
C TYR A 11 28.27 28.38 -24.68
N PHE A 12 26.97 28.63 -24.76
CA PHE A 12 25.92 27.72 -24.31
C PHE A 12 25.10 27.31 -25.53
N GLU A 13 25.07 26.01 -25.83
CA GLU A 13 24.21 25.46 -26.88
C GLU A 13 22.76 25.35 -26.38
N PHE A 14 21.82 25.21 -27.31
CA PHE A 14 20.42 24.94 -27.00
C PHE A 14 20.23 23.66 -26.16
N PRO A 15 19.14 23.57 -25.37
CA PRO A 15 18.86 22.40 -24.55
C PRO A 15 18.82 21.12 -25.39
N LEU A 16 19.72 20.21 -25.08
CA LEU A 16 19.79 18.86 -25.62
C LEU A 16 18.81 17.98 -24.84
N VAL A 17 17.70 17.62 -25.48
CA VAL A 17 16.70 16.72 -24.90
C VAL A 17 17.04 15.28 -25.27
N LEU A 18 17.63 14.57 -24.32
CA LEU A 18 17.91 13.13 -24.43
C LEU A 18 16.65 12.37 -24.03
N LYS A 19 15.92 11.86 -25.03
CA LYS A 19 14.69 11.10 -24.83
C LYS A 19 14.98 9.60 -24.66
N ALA A 20 14.06 8.92 -23.98
CA ALA A 20 14.05 7.47 -23.86
C ALA A 20 15.34 6.87 -23.26
N LEU A 21 15.88 7.52 -22.23
CA LEU A 21 17.01 6.96 -21.49
C LEU A 21 16.51 5.85 -20.55
N PRO A 22 17.15 4.67 -20.55
CA PRO A 22 16.85 3.60 -19.59
C PRO A 22 17.06 4.09 -18.17
N ALA A 23 15.99 4.15 -17.38
CA ALA A 23 16.05 4.62 -16.00
C ALA A 23 14.91 3.99 -15.17
N GLY A 24 15.03 4.08 -13.86
CA GLY A 24 13.92 3.81 -12.93
C GLY A 24 13.13 5.09 -12.64
N ASP A 25 11.82 4.96 -12.51
CA ASP A 25 10.95 6.00 -11.97
C ASP A 25 11.27 6.23 -10.48
N ALA A 26 11.12 7.47 -10.00
CA ALA A 26 11.24 7.79 -8.59
C ALA A 26 10.01 7.33 -7.80
N ASP A 27 8.84 7.27 -8.46
CA ASP A 27 7.57 6.97 -7.81
C ASP A 27 7.37 5.46 -7.58
N GLU A 28 7.99 4.62 -8.40
CA GLU A 28 7.97 3.15 -8.30
C GLU A 28 9.36 2.59 -7.97
N GLU A 29 10.10 3.25 -7.05
CA GLU A 29 11.42 2.76 -6.64
C GLU A 29 11.28 1.47 -5.82
N ILE A 30 11.41 0.31 -6.49
CA ILE A 30 11.55 -0.97 -5.78
C ILE A 30 12.87 -0.89 -5.00
N SER A 31 12.76 -0.77 -3.67
CA SER A 31 13.92 -0.70 -2.79
C SER A 31 14.73 -1.99 -2.90
N MET A 32 15.85 -1.93 -3.62
CA MET A 32 16.79 -3.05 -3.71
C MET A 32 18.11 -2.64 -3.05
N PRO A 33 18.16 -2.58 -1.71
CA PRO A 33 19.28 -1.99 -0.96
C PRO A 33 20.61 -2.72 -1.18
N TRP A 34 20.58 -3.96 -1.69
CA TRP A 34 21.77 -4.74 -2.01
C TRP A 34 22.42 -4.39 -3.36
N PHE A 35 21.75 -3.60 -4.21
CA PHE A 35 22.28 -3.16 -5.49
C PHE A 35 22.72 -1.70 -5.44
N HIS A 36 23.72 -1.34 -6.25
CA HIS A 36 24.06 0.07 -6.45
C HIS A 36 22.94 0.79 -7.19
N THR A 37 22.76 2.07 -6.94
CA THR A 37 21.68 2.89 -7.51
C THR A 37 21.59 2.79 -9.04
N THR A 38 22.71 2.78 -9.76
CA THR A 38 22.73 2.57 -11.22
C THR A 38 22.19 1.21 -11.63
N ASP A 39 22.58 0.14 -10.92
CA ASP A 39 22.07 -1.21 -11.18
C ASP A 39 20.56 -1.28 -10.90
N GLN A 40 20.09 -0.63 -9.82
CA GLN A 40 18.67 -0.58 -9.46
C GLN A 40 17.84 0.06 -10.57
N LYS A 41 18.26 1.24 -11.05
CA LYS A 41 17.58 1.98 -12.13
C LYS A 41 17.52 1.14 -13.43
N LEU A 42 18.61 0.44 -13.74
CA LEU A 42 18.65 -0.45 -14.91
C LEU A 42 17.78 -1.70 -14.73
N MET A 43 17.68 -2.24 -13.53
CA MET A 43 16.79 -3.35 -13.22
C MET A 43 15.32 -2.93 -13.33
N HIS A 44 14.95 -1.75 -12.83
CA HIS A 44 13.61 -1.18 -13.02
C HIS A 44 13.27 -1.02 -14.50
N TYR A 45 14.20 -0.49 -15.31
CA TYR A 45 14.01 -0.45 -16.75
C TYR A 45 13.75 -1.83 -17.35
N ASN A 46 14.48 -2.87 -16.96
CA ASN A 46 14.25 -4.20 -17.51
C ASN A 46 12.91 -4.83 -17.07
N MET A 47 12.45 -4.53 -15.87
CA MET A 47 11.23 -5.12 -15.32
C MET A 47 9.97 -4.39 -15.78
N HIS A 48 10.03 -3.06 -15.89
CA HIS A 48 8.87 -2.20 -16.12
C HIS A 48 8.98 -1.33 -17.38
N ASN A 49 10.10 -1.42 -18.11
CA ASN A 49 10.39 -0.62 -19.30
C ASN A 49 10.30 0.90 -19.06
N PHE A 50 10.74 1.33 -17.88
CA PHE A 50 10.74 2.75 -17.50
C PHE A 50 11.79 3.55 -18.26
N LEU A 51 11.33 4.65 -18.85
CA LEU A 51 12.13 5.52 -19.68
C LEU A 51 12.03 6.94 -19.15
N VAL A 52 13.18 7.59 -18.99
CA VAL A 52 13.25 8.97 -18.55
C VAL A 52 13.79 9.84 -19.68
N SER A 53 13.31 11.08 -19.74
CA SER A 53 13.92 12.11 -20.59
C SER A 53 14.76 13.03 -19.73
N ILE A 54 16.00 13.26 -20.13
CA ILE A 54 16.91 14.18 -19.44
C ILE A 54 17.17 15.37 -20.36
N VAL A 55 17.08 16.57 -19.81
CA VAL A 55 17.50 17.79 -20.48
C VAL A 55 18.90 18.13 -20.03
N ALA A 56 19.80 18.33 -21.00
CA ALA A 56 21.19 18.71 -20.77
C ALA A 56 21.56 19.92 -21.63
N TYR A 57 22.64 20.60 -21.30
CA TYR A 57 23.21 21.68 -22.11
C TYR A 57 24.66 21.36 -22.42
N ALA A 58 25.07 21.60 -23.67
CA ALA A 58 26.47 21.64 -24.05
C ALA A 58 27.00 23.06 -23.81
N VAL A 59 28.07 23.16 -23.02
CA VAL A 59 28.73 24.40 -22.66
C VAL A 59 30.18 24.32 -23.11
N VAL A 60 30.66 25.32 -23.82
CA VAL A 60 32.04 25.42 -24.29
C VAL A 60 32.70 26.57 -23.53
N PRO A 61 33.25 26.30 -22.33
CA PRO A 61 33.86 27.34 -21.50
C PRO A 61 35.20 27.83 -22.03
N GLU A 62 35.91 26.99 -22.79
CA GLU A 62 37.19 27.28 -23.43
C GLU A 62 37.19 26.68 -24.84
N PRO A 63 37.98 27.20 -25.80
CA PRO A 63 37.96 26.75 -27.20
C PRO A 63 38.15 25.23 -27.42
N ASP A 64 38.83 24.55 -26.50
CA ASP A 64 39.16 23.12 -26.59
C ASP A 64 38.45 22.26 -25.54
N VAL A 65 37.50 22.82 -24.79
CA VAL A 65 36.77 22.10 -23.72
C VAL A 65 35.28 22.14 -24.00
N LEU A 66 34.66 20.95 -24.02
CA LEU A 66 33.21 20.79 -24.09
C LEU A 66 32.73 20.15 -22.78
N GLU A 67 31.78 20.81 -22.13
CA GLU A 67 31.15 20.32 -20.91
C GLU A 67 29.68 20.06 -21.16
N ILE A 68 29.18 18.95 -20.62
CA ILE A 68 27.76 18.61 -20.64
C ILE A 68 27.24 18.79 -19.23
N TRP A 69 26.25 19.68 -19.08
CA TRP A 69 25.65 20.04 -17.81
C TRP A 69 24.17 19.67 -17.76
N ARG A 70 23.64 19.46 -16.56
CA ARG A 70 22.21 19.22 -16.35
C ARG A 70 21.41 20.49 -16.67
N GLY A 71 20.35 20.36 -17.47
CA GLY A 71 19.66 21.51 -18.02
C GLY A 71 18.95 22.38 -16.99
N ALA A 72 18.35 21.79 -15.95
CA ALA A 72 17.70 22.56 -14.88
C ALA A 72 18.68 23.53 -14.17
N PHE A 73 19.94 23.12 -13.99
CA PHE A 73 20.95 23.92 -13.33
C PHE A 73 21.45 25.07 -14.23
N VAL A 74 21.74 24.76 -15.50
CA VAL A 74 22.13 25.79 -16.48
C VAL A 74 21.01 26.80 -16.68
N GLN A 75 19.77 26.32 -16.83
CA GLN A 75 18.61 27.17 -17.01
C GLN A 75 18.39 28.07 -15.80
N HIS A 76 18.52 27.56 -14.57
CA HIS A 76 18.46 28.42 -13.38
C HIS A 76 19.54 29.51 -13.41
N ALA A 77 20.78 29.20 -13.78
CA ALA A 77 21.85 30.18 -13.89
C ALA A 77 21.60 31.26 -14.97
N LEU A 78 20.95 30.87 -16.07
CA LEU A 78 20.54 31.79 -17.14
C LEU A 78 19.32 32.64 -16.74
N ASP A 79 18.31 32.03 -16.09
CA ASP A 79 17.03 32.66 -15.74
C ASP A 79 17.13 33.60 -14.54
N SER A 80 17.96 33.27 -13.53
CA SER A 80 18.28 34.13 -12.37
C SER A 80 18.70 35.55 -12.77
N ARG A 81 19.14 35.70 -14.01
CA ARG A 81 19.66 36.92 -14.59
C ARG A 81 18.64 37.73 -15.38
N SER A 82 17.56 37.11 -15.86
CA SER A 82 16.48 37.78 -16.60
C SER A 82 15.78 38.89 -15.79
N GLY A 83 15.85 38.81 -14.46
CA GLY A 83 15.31 39.82 -13.54
C GLY A 83 16.30 40.90 -13.10
N GLN A 84 17.55 40.91 -13.58
CA GLN A 84 18.63 41.73 -13.01
C GLN A 84 19.40 42.64 -13.99
N VAL A 85 19.03 42.75 -15.27
CA VAL A 85 19.86 43.47 -16.25
C VAL A 85 19.11 44.59 -16.95
N ASP A 86 19.47 45.83 -16.59
CA ASP A 86 19.36 47.03 -17.43
C ASP A 86 20.22 46.84 -18.70
N ASP A 87 19.61 47.14 -19.85
CA ASP A 87 19.90 46.62 -21.19
C ASP A 87 21.23 47.01 -21.89
N GLN A 88 22.26 47.60 -21.25
CA GLN A 88 23.28 48.33 -22.04
C GLN A 88 24.75 47.90 -21.96
N TYR A 89 25.17 47.00 -21.07
CA TYR A 89 26.57 46.58 -21.01
C TYR A 89 26.69 45.15 -20.47
N ASN A 90 27.01 44.17 -21.32
CA ASN A 90 27.95 43.10 -20.96
C ASN A 90 28.16 42.13 -22.15
N SER A 91 29.29 42.28 -22.84
CA SER A 91 29.87 41.19 -23.65
C SER A 91 30.26 39.98 -22.78
N ASN A 92 30.34 40.14 -21.46
CA ASN A 92 30.75 39.11 -20.49
C ASN A 92 29.57 38.32 -19.89
N LEU A 93 28.41 38.29 -20.58
CA LEU A 93 27.24 37.58 -20.07
C LEU A 93 27.55 36.08 -19.87
N GLY A 94 28.09 35.41 -20.87
CA GLY A 94 28.42 33.98 -20.75
C GLY A 94 29.36 33.66 -19.57
N GLN A 95 30.32 34.55 -19.31
CA GLN A 95 31.31 34.36 -18.24
C GLN A 95 30.66 34.36 -16.84
N VAL A 96 29.82 35.36 -16.54
CA VAL A 96 29.17 35.46 -15.22
C VAL A 96 28.24 34.26 -14.94
N ALA A 97 27.54 33.77 -15.97
CA ALA A 97 26.67 32.60 -15.81
C ALA A 97 27.50 31.34 -15.50
N TYR A 98 28.60 31.16 -16.23
CA TYR A 98 29.53 30.05 -16.03
C TYR A 98 30.24 30.13 -14.66
N ASP A 99 30.66 31.32 -14.23
CA ASP A 99 31.26 31.54 -12.90
C ASP A 99 30.26 31.19 -11.78
N ASN A 100 28.98 31.57 -11.92
CA ASN A 100 27.94 31.18 -10.97
C ASN A 100 27.70 29.66 -10.94
N MET A 101 27.71 29.01 -12.10
CA MET A 101 27.58 27.56 -12.21
C MET A 101 28.75 26.82 -11.55
N THR A 102 29.98 27.31 -11.75
CA THR A 102 31.18 26.70 -11.17
C THR A 102 31.28 26.91 -9.66
N LEU A 103 30.85 28.07 -9.14
CA LEU A 103 30.78 28.35 -7.70
C LEU A 103 29.83 27.41 -6.94
N HIS A 104 28.68 27.09 -7.54
CA HIS A 104 27.65 26.23 -6.93
C HIS A 104 27.67 24.81 -7.49
N LYS A 105 28.78 24.40 -8.12
CA LYS A 105 28.92 23.11 -8.76
C LYS A 105 28.82 22.00 -7.70
N SER A 106 27.82 21.14 -7.85
CA SER A 106 27.78 19.85 -7.17
C SER A 106 28.25 18.74 -8.12
N ASP A 107 28.61 17.59 -7.57
CA ASP A 107 29.07 16.44 -8.34
C ASP A 107 28.03 15.94 -9.36
N THR A 108 26.75 16.25 -9.16
CA THR A 108 25.65 15.76 -10.02
C THR A 108 25.26 16.72 -11.15
N GLU A 109 25.70 17.98 -11.13
CA GLU A 109 25.29 18.97 -12.14
C GLU A 109 26.14 18.96 -13.40
N LEU A 110 27.46 18.72 -13.27
CA LEU A 110 28.35 18.51 -14.42
C LEU A 110 28.32 17.02 -14.79
N LEU A 111 27.74 16.68 -15.93
CA LEU A 111 27.61 15.29 -16.38
C LEU A 111 28.90 14.76 -17.00
N ALA A 112 29.54 15.56 -17.85
CA ALA A 112 30.79 15.17 -18.49
C ALA A 112 31.61 16.39 -18.92
N SER A 113 32.93 16.25 -18.98
CA SER A 113 33.84 17.24 -19.55
C SER A 113 34.80 16.53 -20.49
N PHE A 114 34.88 17.05 -21.71
CA PHE A 114 35.70 16.56 -22.81
C PHE A 114 36.71 17.63 -23.17
N ALA A 115 37.94 17.21 -23.45
CA ALA A 115 38.96 18.08 -24.01
C ALA A 115 39.44 17.55 -25.35
N PHE A 116 39.50 18.45 -26.32
CA PHE A 116 39.99 18.20 -27.65
C PHE A 116 41.50 18.42 -27.67
N LYS A 117 42.27 17.35 -27.88
CA LYS A 117 43.71 17.49 -28.13
C LYS A 117 43.93 17.76 -29.61
N ASP A 118 44.77 18.75 -29.92
CA ASP A 118 45.16 19.16 -31.28
C ASP A 118 44.16 20.07 -32.01
N GLY A 119 43.34 20.82 -31.26
CA GLY A 119 42.49 21.91 -31.76
C GLY A 119 41.06 21.48 -32.18
N PRO A 120 40.28 22.37 -32.82
CA PRO A 120 38.84 22.18 -33.07
C PRO A 120 38.49 21.06 -34.05
N PHE A 121 39.48 20.48 -34.73
CA PHE A 121 39.34 19.30 -35.61
C PHE A 121 39.97 18.04 -35.00
N ALA A 122 40.12 18.02 -33.67
CA ALA A 122 40.77 16.97 -32.92
C ALA A 122 40.27 15.57 -33.30
N GLN A 123 41.19 14.71 -33.72
CA GLN A 123 40.95 13.28 -33.90
C GLN A 123 40.89 12.53 -32.56
N ARG A 124 41.26 13.18 -31.46
CA ARG A 124 41.35 12.58 -30.12
C ARG A 124 40.58 13.40 -29.10
N VAL A 125 39.46 12.85 -28.65
CA VAL A 125 38.66 13.37 -27.55
C VAL A 125 39.10 12.69 -26.26
N VAL A 126 39.50 13.47 -25.26
CA VAL A 126 39.85 12.96 -23.92
C VAL A 126 38.74 13.31 -22.95
N VAL A 127 38.17 12.30 -22.30
CA VAL A 127 37.22 12.50 -21.20
C VAL A 127 38.00 12.94 -19.96
N ARG A 128 37.83 14.21 -19.55
CA ARG A 128 38.46 14.77 -18.34
C ARG A 128 37.67 14.42 -17.09
N HIS A 129 36.35 14.52 -17.19
CA HIS A 129 35.45 14.25 -16.09
C HIS A 129 34.21 13.54 -16.62
N LEU A 130 33.72 12.57 -15.86
CA LEU A 130 32.46 11.89 -16.09
C LEU A 130 31.80 11.73 -14.73
N SER A 131 30.63 12.33 -14.58
CA SER A 131 29.81 12.17 -13.39
C SER A 131 28.86 10.98 -13.55
N GLY A 132 28.48 10.40 -12.42
CA GLY A 132 27.68 9.20 -12.34
C GLY A 132 28.50 7.95 -12.06
N SER A 133 27.82 6.93 -11.54
CA SER A 133 28.42 5.62 -11.31
C SER A 133 28.14 4.71 -12.49
N LEU A 134 29.18 4.04 -12.97
CA LEU A 134 29.04 3.02 -14.00
C LEU A 134 28.26 1.82 -13.45
N PRO A 135 27.53 1.09 -14.31
CA PRO A 135 26.91 -0.17 -13.93
C PRO A 135 27.96 -1.12 -13.36
N SER A 136 27.56 -1.93 -12.37
CA SER A 136 28.49 -2.89 -11.79
C SER A 136 28.92 -3.91 -12.85
N ARG A 137 30.16 -4.41 -12.76
CA ARG A 137 30.64 -5.50 -13.63
C ARG A 137 29.77 -6.76 -13.52
N THR A 138 29.11 -6.93 -12.37
CA THR A 138 28.22 -8.06 -12.07
C THR A 138 26.78 -7.86 -12.56
N TYR A 139 26.43 -6.69 -13.10
CA TYR A 139 25.08 -6.38 -13.56
C TYR A 139 24.51 -7.41 -14.55
N PRO A 140 25.24 -7.90 -15.57
CA PRO A 140 24.69 -8.89 -16.51
C PRO A 140 24.27 -10.19 -15.81
N ILE A 141 25.05 -10.65 -14.83
CA ILE A 141 24.76 -11.85 -14.04
C ILE A 141 23.54 -11.61 -13.16
N ARG A 142 23.48 -10.47 -12.48
CA ARG A 142 22.35 -10.09 -11.60
C ARG A 142 21.05 -9.93 -12.39
N ARG A 143 21.11 -9.33 -13.58
CA ARG A 143 19.97 -9.22 -14.51
C ARG A 143 19.46 -10.60 -14.92
N ALA A 144 20.36 -11.52 -15.27
CA ALA A 144 19.99 -12.88 -15.64
C ALA A 144 19.33 -13.66 -14.48
N LEU A 145 19.72 -13.37 -13.23
CA LEU A 145 19.11 -13.97 -12.03
C LEU A 145 17.73 -13.39 -11.71
N LEU A 146 17.46 -12.13 -12.01
CA LEU A 146 16.16 -11.51 -11.69
C LEU A 146 15.00 -12.05 -12.53
N VAL A 147 15.27 -12.44 -13.78
CA VAL A 147 14.25 -13.02 -14.67
C VAL A 147 13.58 -14.27 -14.07
N PRO A 148 14.32 -15.27 -13.55
CA PRO A 148 13.72 -16.42 -12.87
C PRO A 148 13.28 -16.12 -11.42
N LEU A 149 13.92 -15.18 -10.73
CA LEU A 149 13.62 -14.91 -9.32
C LEU A 149 12.28 -14.21 -9.12
N GLY A 150 11.87 -13.33 -10.04
CA GLY A 150 10.59 -12.62 -9.97
C GLY A 150 9.40 -13.57 -9.84
N PRO A 151 9.19 -14.51 -10.78
CA PRO A 151 8.17 -15.54 -10.67
C PRO A 151 8.32 -16.41 -9.42
N PHE A 152 9.55 -16.77 -9.05
CA PHE A 152 9.81 -17.62 -7.89
C PHE A 152 9.35 -16.99 -6.57
N ILE A 153 9.43 -15.66 -6.45
CA ILE A 153 8.92 -14.94 -5.27
C ILE A 153 7.42 -14.69 -5.41
N ALA A 154 6.94 -14.22 -6.57
CA ALA A 154 5.54 -13.83 -6.74
C ALA A 154 4.56 -15.01 -6.65
N ILE A 155 4.91 -16.17 -7.23
CA ILE A 155 4.01 -17.34 -7.30
C ILE A 155 3.62 -17.83 -5.90
N PRO A 156 4.54 -18.03 -4.94
CA PRO A 156 4.17 -18.38 -3.56
C PRO A 156 3.22 -17.37 -2.91
N PHE A 157 3.41 -16.06 -3.09
CA PHE A 157 2.51 -15.06 -2.52
C PHE A 157 1.11 -15.12 -3.13
N ILE A 158 1.02 -15.32 -4.45
CA ILE A 158 -0.27 -15.53 -5.13
C ILE A 158 -0.95 -16.78 -4.57
N ILE A 159 -0.24 -17.90 -4.47
CA ILE A 159 -0.80 -19.16 -3.94
C ILE A 159 -1.26 -19.00 -2.49
N ILE A 160 -0.47 -18.33 -1.65
CA ILE A 160 -0.82 -18.07 -0.24
C ILE A 160 -2.06 -17.20 -0.14
N ASN A 161 -2.18 -16.14 -0.96
CA ASN A 161 -3.35 -15.28 -0.94
C ASN A 161 -4.61 -16.04 -1.33
N GLU A 162 -4.56 -16.80 -2.42
CA GLU A 162 -5.66 -17.67 -2.87
C GLU A 162 -6.04 -18.71 -1.80
N PHE A 163 -5.05 -19.28 -1.12
CA PHE A 163 -5.28 -20.23 -0.04
C PHE A 163 -5.94 -19.58 1.19
N ILE A 164 -5.56 -18.35 1.54
CA ILE A 164 -6.18 -17.58 2.62
C ILE A 164 -7.63 -17.24 2.28
N GLU A 165 -7.90 -16.82 1.04
CA GLU A 165 -9.26 -16.52 0.58
C GLU A 165 -10.14 -17.77 0.60
N ALA A 166 -9.63 -18.91 0.11
CA ALA A 166 -10.33 -20.19 0.17
C ALA A 166 -10.62 -20.64 1.61
N LEU A 167 -9.65 -20.51 2.52
CA LEU A 167 -9.84 -20.81 3.94
C LEU A 167 -10.88 -19.89 4.59
N GLY A 168 -10.85 -18.59 4.25
CA GLY A 168 -11.83 -17.61 4.73
C GLY A 168 -13.25 -17.97 4.32
N ALA A 169 -13.43 -18.37 3.04
CA ALA A 169 -14.71 -18.84 2.54
C ALA A 169 -15.18 -20.09 3.33
N ILE A 170 -14.34 -21.11 3.46
CA ILE A 170 -14.68 -22.35 4.20
C ILE A 170 -15.06 -22.04 5.66
N LEU A 171 -14.29 -21.20 6.35
CA LEU A 171 -14.57 -20.80 7.72
C LEU A 171 -15.92 -20.05 7.83
N SER A 172 -16.23 -19.15 6.90
CA SER A 172 -17.51 -18.45 6.89
C SER A 172 -18.69 -19.42 6.71
N TYR A 173 -18.59 -20.37 5.77
CA TYR A 173 -19.63 -21.39 5.55
C TYR A 173 -19.82 -22.28 6.77
N THR A 174 -18.73 -22.73 7.40
CA THR A 174 -18.81 -23.56 8.62
C THR A 174 -19.43 -22.80 9.80
N LEU A 175 -19.11 -21.51 9.99
CA LEU A 175 -19.75 -20.68 11.01
C LEU A 175 -21.25 -20.48 10.77
N VAL A 176 -21.66 -20.24 9.52
CA VAL A 176 -23.09 -20.15 9.16
C VAL A 176 -23.79 -21.49 9.42
N LEU A 177 -23.18 -22.61 9.05
CA LEU A 177 -23.75 -23.94 9.28
C LEU A 177 -23.90 -24.23 10.79
N VAL A 178 -22.85 -23.99 11.58
CA VAL A 178 -22.86 -24.22 13.03
C VAL A 178 -23.89 -23.32 13.73
N SER A 179 -23.97 -22.05 13.34
CA SER A 179 -24.97 -21.12 13.91
C SER A 179 -26.41 -21.54 13.54
N LEU A 180 -26.65 -22.03 12.33
CA LEU A 180 -27.95 -22.54 11.90
C LEU A 180 -28.34 -23.82 12.65
N LEU A 181 -27.40 -24.74 12.85
CA LEU A 181 -27.61 -25.95 13.66
C LEU A 181 -27.88 -25.60 15.13
N ALA A 182 -27.14 -24.66 15.70
CA ALA A 182 -27.38 -24.16 17.05
C ALA A 182 -28.75 -23.50 17.19
N ALA A 183 -29.16 -22.69 16.20
CA ALA A 183 -30.49 -22.07 16.14
C ALA A 183 -31.60 -23.12 16.07
N LEU A 184 -31.46 -24.16 15.24
CA LEU A 184 -32.41 -25.27 15.14
C LEU A 184 -32.50 -26.06 16.45
N ALA A 185 -31.37 -26.36 17.10
CA ALA A 185 -31.34 -27.04 18.38
C ALA A 185 -32.01 -26.20 19.49
N GLY A 186 -31.73 -24.89 19.52
CA GLY A 186 -32.37 -23.92 20.41
C GLY A 186 -33.88 -23.82 20.17
N TYR A 187 -34.31 -23.73 18.92
CA TYR A 187 -35.72 -23.70 18.53
C TYR A 187 -36.46 -24.98 18.95
N ARG A 188 -35.86 -26.16 18.76
CA ARG A 188 -36.43 -27.43 19.22
C ARG A 188 -36.59 -27.47 20.74
N LYS A 189 -35.58 -27.05 21.50
CA LYS A 189 -35.66 -26.97 22.97
C LYS A 189 -36.76 -25.99 23.43
N PHE A 190 -36.85 -24.82 22.80
CA PHE A 190 -37.88 -23.82 23.08
C PHE A 190 -39.30 -24.32 22.75
N ARG A 191 -39.47 -25.03 21.63
CA ARG A 191 -40.76 -25.63 21.27
C ARG A 191 -41.17 -26.68 22.31
N ILE A 192 -40.26 -27.58 22.69
CA ILE A 192 -40.54 -28.63 23.70
C ILE A 192 -40.91 -28.02 25.06
N SER A 193 -40.22 -26.95 25.50
CA SER A 193 -40.54 -26.29 26.77
C SER A 193 -41.90 -25.61 26.75
N ARG A 194 -42.27 -24.95 25.63
CA ARG A 194 -43.57 -24.30 25.47
C ARG A 194 -44.72 -25.31 25.45
N TRP A 195 -44.54 -26.47 24.83
CA TRP A 195 -45.50 -27.58 24.89
C TRP A 195 -45.66 -28.11 26.31
N ARG A 196 -44.57 -28.30 27.07
CA ARG A 196 -44.64 -28.71 28.48
C ARG A 196 -45.36 -27.67 29.37
N GLN A 197 -45.13 -26.37 29.13
CA GLN A 197 -45.82 -25.30 29.88
C GLN A 197 -47.31 -25.18 29.52
N SER A 198 -47.69 -25.37 28.26
CA SER A 198 -49.10 -25.35 27.84
C SER A 198 -49.89 -26.51 28.44
N ASP A 199 -49.29 -27.72 28.45
CA ASP A 199 -49.92 -28.91 29.03
C ASP A 199 -50.07 -28.79 30.56
N SER A 200 -49.15 -28.08 31.23
CA SER A 200 -49.27 -27.73 32.65
C SER A 200 -50.42 -26.74 32.93
N ARG A 201 -50.62 -25.73 32.08
CA ARG A 201 -51.69 -24.72 32.26
C ARG A 201 -53.08 -25.27 31.90
N SER A 202 -53.17 -26.14 30.90
CA SER A 202 -54.43 -26.84 30.57
C SER A 202 -54.89 -27.74 31.73
N ARG A 203 -53.97 -28.32 32.49
CA ARG A 203 -54.30 -29.15 33.67
C ARG A 203 -54.58 -28.36 34.95
N SER A 204 -54.57 -27.02 34.91
CA SER A 204 -54.88 -26.15 36.06
C SER A 204 -56.09 -25.26 35.80
N MET A 205 -56.98 -25.63 34.86
CA MET A 205 -58.27 -24.95 34.72
C MET A 205 -59.10 -25.23 35.97
N ASN A 206 -59.13 -24.25 36.87
CA ASN A 206 -60.04 -24.25 38.01
C ASN A 206 -61.47 -24.21 37.49
N ILE A 207 -62.24 -25.25 37.82
CA ILE A 207 -63.65 -25.31 37.49
C ILE A 207 -64.39 -24.50 38.54
N TRP A 208 -65.19 -23.52 38.12
CA TRP A 208 -66.00 -22.70 39.02
C TRP A 208 -67.32 -23.39 39.31
N GLY A 209 -67.52 -23.81 40.56
CA GLY A 209 -68.80 -24.28 41.06
C GLY A 209 -69.62 -23.14 41.69
N PRO A 210 -70.91 -23.36 41.98
CA PRO A 210 -71.79 -22.36 42.61
C PRO A 210 -71.33 -21.88 44.00
N THR A 211 -70.32 -22.50 44.59
CA THR A 211 -69.74 -22.13 45.90
C THR A 211 -68.28 -21.64 45.82
N GLY A 212 -67.73 -21.40 44.62
CA GLY A 212 -66.36 -20.89 44.42
C GLY A 212 -65.44 -21.84 43.63
N PRO A 213 -64.14 -21.48 43.46
CA PRO A 213 -63.21 -22.24 42.64
C PRO A 213 -62.83 -23.57 43.30
N VAL A 214 -62.95 -24.67 42.55
CA VAL A 214 -62.54 -26.01 42.98
C VAL A 214 -61.30 -26.44 42.20
N GLU A 215 -60.26 -26.87 42.91
CA GLU A 215 -59.06 -27.43 42.27
C GLU A 215 -59.39 -28.81 41.67
N PRO A 216 -59.10 -29.04 40.37
CA PRO A 216 -59.29 -30.37 39.80
C PRO A 216 -58.26 -31.32 40.40
N THR A 217 -58.73 -32.31 41.16
CA THR A 217 -57.88 -33.40 41.64
C THR A 217 -57.36 -34.16 40.43
N LYS A 218 -56.05 -34.08 40.18
CA LYS A 218 -55.39 -34.84 39.13
C LYS A 218 -55.39 -36.32 39.49
N GLN A 219 -56.48 -37.03 39.19
CA GLN A 219 -56.50 -38.47 39.20
C GLN A 219 -56.79 -38.95 37.78
N ARG A 220 -55.69 -39.12 37.04
CA ARG A 220 -55.68 -39.72 35.71
C ARG A 220 -55.41 -41.22 35.89
N ASP A 221 -56.29 -41.91 36.60
CA ASP A 221 -56.27 -43.37 36.66
C ASP A 221 -57.54 -43.90 36.02
N TRP A 222 -57.30 -44.73 35.03
CA TRP A 222 -58.29 -45.37 34.19
C TRP A 222 -58.90 -46.50 35.02
N LEU A 223 -60.23 -46.65 34.95
CA LEU A 223 -61.02 -47.72 35.59
C LEU A 223 -60.99 -47.75 37.12
N ASN A 224 -62.03 -47.18 37.73
CA ASN A 224 -62.64 -47.66 38.98
C ASN A 224 -64.04 -47.03 39.08
N GLU A 225 -65.00 -47.59 38.34
CA GLU A 225 -66.40 -47.52 38.76
C GLU A 225 -66.50 -48.25 40.10
N GLU A 226 -67.16 -47.66 41.09
CA GLU A 226 -67.24 -48.13 42.49
C GLU A 226 -66.04 -47.82 43.39
N LYS A 227 -65.82 -46.54 43.70
CA LYS A 227 -65.59 -46.09 45.09
C LYS A 227 -65.62 -44.57 45.20
N ASP A 228 -66.17 -44.12 46.31
CA ASP A 228 -66.04 -42.80 46.90
C ASP A 228 -66.95 -41.68 46.38
N ILE A 229 -68.26 -41.85 46.62
CA ILE A 229 -69.08 -40.75 47.15
C ILE A 229 -68.60 -40.48 48.57
N GLY A 230 -67.41 -39.89 48.69
CA GLY A 230 -66.78 -39.50 49.93
C GLY A 230 -66.65 -37.98 49.95
N LEU A 231 -67.65 -37.29 50.51
CA LEU A 231 -67.55 -35.88 50.89
C LEU A 231 -66.45 -35.75 51.97
N GLN A 232 -65.20 -35.62 51.54
CA GLN A 232 -64.09 -35.33 52.44
C GLN A 232 -64.22 -33.90 52.96
N ARG A 233 -64.44 -33.79 54.28
CA ARG A 233 -64.43 -32.51 54.98
C ARG A 233 -63.05 -31.85 54.89
N PRO A 234 -62.98 -30.52 54.70
CA PRO A 234 -61.72 -29.78 54.71
C PRO A 234 -61.04 -29.87 56.10
N LYS A 235 -59.80 -30.35 56.12
CA LYS A 235 -58.91 -30.34 57.30
C LYS A 235 -58.26 -28.97 57.47
N THR A 236 -59.04 -27.91 57.74
CA THR A 236 -58.52 -26.69 58.37
C THR A 236 -59.69 -25.85 58.90
N MET A 237 -60.14 -26.16 60.11
CA MET A 237 -60.91 -25.24 60.93
C MET A 237 -60.17 -25.12 62.27
N ARG A 238 -59.26 -24.14 62.37
CA ARG A 238 -58.71 -23.68 63.64
C ARG A 238 -59.52 -22.46 64.04
N VAL A 239 -60.49 -22.65 64.94
CA VAL A 239 -61.21 -21.56 65.60
C VAL A 239 -61.08 -21.74 67.10
N GLY A 240 -60.45 -20.72 67.72
CA GLY A 240 -60.51 -20.37 69.14
C GLY A 240 -59.46 -21.03 70.04
N ARG A 241 -58.95 -20.41 71.11
CA ARG A 241 -58.95 -19.04 71.65
C ARG A 241 -58.26 -19.18 73.01
N SER A 242 -57.29 -18.36 73.41
CA SER A 242 -57.24 -17.82 74.79
C SER A 242 -56.23 -16.67 74.92
N TRP A 243 -56.62 -15.72 75.76
CA TRP A 243 -55.90 -14.51 76.16
C TRP A 243 -54.81 -14.76 77.21
N ARG A 244 -53.80 -13.88 77.20
CA ARG A 244 -53.09 -13.24 78.34
C ARG A 244 -52.85 -11.79 77.87
N ASN A 245 -53.16 -10.71 78.57
CA ASN A 245 -53.53 -10.44 79.96
C ASN A 245 -54.88 -9.72 80.06
#